data_AF-A0A2E5ZGH3-F1
#
_entry.id   AF-A0A2E5ZGH3-F1
#
_cell.length_a   1.000
_cell.length_b   1.000
_cell.length_c   1.000
_cell.angle_alpha   90.00
_cell.angle_beta   90.00
_cell.angle_gamma   90.00
#
_symmetry.space_group_name_H-M   'P 1'
#
loop_
_entity.id
_entity.type
_entity.pdbx_description
1 polymer ?
#
loop_
_entity_poly.entity_id
_entity_poly.type
_entity_poly.pdbx_seq_one_letter_code
_entity_poly.pdbx_strand_id
1 'polypeptide(L)'
;MTGSSARPDGRLNVRARRPAKFVAFGLLAALSAALWVAPPAGAQEGVGHAEAVGDGLPGVVHLTFDDGPDQLFTPVLLDVLDRHGVRATFFPLGRNLERRWGSDEIQDLLNRGHALGNHSIHHRQLTKEHPWRVAADLDEASALLASLSGFRPGCYRAPYGDRNATVDEVAGSLGLVHVAWTADPQEWRNPWVPVVVDYLVGERHDGSVVLLHDRKWLSLHIVEEVVPRFLADGWRFDVVPDCRPPGEREARMATRTPGDVPVGRIEAIVEVSDELSRGVAVVGWAYDADRPDGGLVVRAALDGDRVVDVATTGPDHGFAVTIEGAVTLPLCLWAVDAGTVRHDSSLGCHRPGPVPDWQPPAG
;
A
#
# COMPACT_ATOMS: atom_id res chain seq x y z
N MET A 1 -15.20 -7.92 -19.98
CA MET A 1 -16.46 -7.15 -19.98
C MET A 1 -17.16 -7.38 -18.65
N THR A 2 -17.13 -6.43 -17.72
CA THR A 2 -18.00 -6.43 -16.52
C THR A 2 -18.24 -4.99 -16.10
N GLY A 3 -19.18 -4.33 -16.77
CA GLY A 3 -19.94 -3.24 -16.19
C GLY A 3 -21.40 -3.70 -16.21
N SER A 4 -22.11 -3.65 -15.08
CA SER A 4 -23.56 -3.83 -15.12
C SER A 4 -24.25 -3.11 -13.97
N SER A 5 -25.11 -2.19 -14.38
CA SER A 5 -26.25 -1.61 -13.69
C SER A 5 -27.22 -2.65 -13.10
N ALA A 6 -27.96 -2.25 -12.06
CA ALA A 6 -29.10 -2.98 -11.47
C ALA A 6 -30.46 -2.48 -12.04
N ARG A 7 -31.46 -3.35 -12.31
CA ARG A 7 -32.71 -3.69 -11.55
C ARG A 7 -33.77 -4.28 -12.56
N PRO A 8 -34.99 -4.75 -12.17
CA PRO A 8 -35.38 -5.85 -11.27
C PRO A 8 -36.44 -6.83 -11.87
N ASP A 9 -36.87 -7.80 -11.04
CA ASP A 9 -38.11 -8.62 -11.05
C ASP A 9 -38.22 -9.94 -11.84
N GLY A 10 -38.59 -11.01 -11.08
CA GLY A 10 -39.61 -11.95 -11.54
C GLY A 10 -39.47 -13.46 -11.24
N ARG A 11 -39.98 -13.88 -10.07
CA ARG A 11 -40.71 -15.16 -9.79
C ARG A 11 -39.95 -16.48 -9.53
N LEU A 12 -39.95 -16.84 -8.24
CA LEU A 12 -40.40 -18.09 -7.57
C LEU A 12 -40.43 -19.44 -8.35
N ASN A 13 -39.78 -20.48 -7.77
CA ASN A 13 -40.43 -21.77 -7.49
C ASN A 13 -39.65 -22.71 -6.52
N VAL A 14 -40.19 -22.83 -5.31
CA VAL A 14 -40.50 -23.99 -4.43
C VAL A 14 -39.94 -25.41 -4.67
N ARG A 15 -39.43 -25.99 -3.55
CA ARG A 15 -39.29 -27.43 -3.09
C ARG A 15 -38.19 -28.28 -3.77
N ALA A 16 -37.43 -29.11 -3.05
CA ALA A 16 -37.87 -30.19 -2.15
C ALA A 16 -36.81 -30.60 -1.08
N ARG A 17 -37.26 -31.33 -0.06
CA ARG A 17 -36.56 -31.72 1.19
C ARG A 17 -36.00 -33.17 1.17
N ARG A 18 -35.10 -33.43 2.15
CA ARG A 18 -34.85 -34.65 3.00
C ARG A 18 -33.59 -35.49 2.67
N PRO A 19 -33.04 -36.27 3.63
CA PRO A 19 -33.02 -36.13 5.11
C PRO A 19 -31.61 -36.29 5.74
N ALA A 20 -31.51 -35.94 7.02
CA ALA A 20 -30.35 -36.10 7.89
C ALA A 20 -30.05 -37.58 8.23
N LYS A 21 -28.78 -37.87 8.53
CA LYS A 21 -28.35 -39.02 9.33
C LYS A 21 -27.61 -38.52 10.57
N PHE A 22 -28.22 -38.77 11.72
CA PHE A 22 -27.64 -38.61 13.04
C PHE A 22 -26.58 -39.69 13.29
N VAL A 23 -25.41 -39.30 13.79
CA VAL A 23 -24.49 -40.20 14.48
C VAL A 23 -24.26 -39.61 15.86
N ALA A 24 -24.71 -40.34 16.87
CA ALA A 24 -24.51 -40.03 18.28
C ALA A 24 -23.09 -40.41 18.69
N PHE A 25 -22.38 -39.49 19.34
CA PHE A 25 -21.17 -39.80 20.11
C PHE A 25 -21.41 -39.37 21.55
N GLY A 26 -21.21 -40.32 22.48
CA GLY A 26 -21.50 -40.16 23.90
C GLY A 26 -20.61 -39.13 24.58
N LEU A 27 -21.20 -38.34 25.48
CA LEU A 27 -20.50 -37.45 26.40
C LEU A 27 -19.82 -38.27 27.51
N LEU A 28 -18.50 -38.12 27.65
CA LEU A 28 -17.84 -38.22 28.95
C LEU A 28 -17.71 -36.79 29.51
N ALA A 29 -18.40 -36.52 30.62
CA ALA A 29 -18.29 -35.28 31.36
C ALA A 29 -17.10 -35.35 32.33
N ALA A 30 -16.05 -34.58 32.06
CA ALA A 30 -15.01 -34.27 33.04
C ALA A 30 -15.24 -32.83 33.54
N LEU A 31 -15.70 -32.70 34.79
CA LEU A 31 -15.82 -31.42 35.49
C LEU A 31 -14.41 -30.88 35.78
N SER A 32 -14.02 -29.81 35.10
CA SER A 32 -12.92 -28.93 35.50
C SER A 32 -13.51 -27.57 35.82
N ALA A 33 -13.47 -27.19 37.10
CA ALA A 33 -13.90 -25.89 37.58
C ALA A 33 -12.83 -24.85 37.21
N ALA A 34 -13.03 -24.15 36.10
CA ALA A 34 -12.29 -22.94 35.79
C ALA A 34 -12.95 -21.77 36.54
N LEU A 35 -12.22 -21.17 37.48
CA LEU A 35 -12.57 -19.89 38.10
C LEU A 35 -12.59 -18.81 37.02
N TRP A 36 -13.79 -18.34 36.67
CA TRP A 36 -13.97 -17.16 35.84
C TRP A 36 -13.60 -15.92 36.65
N VAL A 37 -12.40 -15.38 36.42
CA VAL A 37 -12.07 -14.01 36.81
C VAL A 37 -12.74 -13.10 35.77
N ALA A 38 -13.78 -12.38 36.20
CA ALA A 38 -14.40 -11.36 35.36
C ALA A 38 -13.39 -10.22 35.11
N PRO A 39 -13.24 -9.73 33.86
CA PRO A 39 -12.44 -8.55 33.60
C PRO A 39 -13.09 -7.33 34.28
N PRO A 40 -12.31 -6.33 34.72
CA PRO A 40 -12.88 -5.14 35.32
C PRO A 40 -13.72 -4.39 34.28
N ALA A 41 -14.95 -4.06 34.66
CA ALA A 41 -15.80 -3.17 33.91
C ALA A 41 -15.20 -1.75 33.97
N GLY A 42 -14.64 -1.29 32.86
CA GLY A 42 -14.06 0.04 32.74
C GLY A 42 -13.90 0.45 31.27
N ALA A 43 -14.86 1.25 30.81
CA ALA A 43 -14.82 2.12 29.62
C ALA A 43 -14.41 1.48 28.27
N GLN A 44 -15.40 0.95 27.54
CA GLN A 44 -15.40 1.13 26.08
C GLN A 44 -16.07 2.46 25.78
N GLU A 45 -15.26 3.51 25.60
CA GLU A 45 -15.68 4.66 24.81
C GLU A 45 -15.78 4.21 23.34
N GLY A 46 -16.84 4.66 22.66
CA GLY A 46 -17.29 4.13 21.39
C GLY A 46 -16.19 4.10 20.32
N VAL A 47 -16.08 2.96 19.65
CA VAL A 47 -15.32 2.85 18.39
C VAL A 47 -16.06 3.72 17.38
N GLY A 48 -15.61 4.95 17.20
CA GLY A 48 -16.02 5.78 16.08
C GLY A 48 -15.64 5.07 14.79
N HIS A 49 -16.57 4.97 13.85
CA HIS A 49 -16.31 4.52 12.49
C HIS A 49 -15.39 5.54 11.81
N ALA A 50 -14.08 5.42 12.03
CA ALA A 50 -13.10 6.30 11.43
C ALA A 50 -13.05 6.02 9.92
N GLU A 51 -13.45 7.02 9.15
CA GLU A 51 -13.31 7.03 7.70
C GLU A 51 -12.15 7.95 7.35
N ALA A 52 -11.18 7.44 6.62
CA ALA A 52 -10.19 8.28 5.97
C ALA A 52 -10.80 8.80 4.65
N VAL A 53 -11.42 9.98 4.69
CA VAL A 53 -11.75 10.77 3.49
C VAL A 53 -10.94 12.04 3.56
N GLY A 54 -9.90 12.12 2.76
CA GLY A 54 -9.02 13.28 2.71
C GLY A 54 -8.45 13.66 4.08
N ASP A 55 -7.21 13.28 4.34
CA ASP A 55 -6.56 13.52 5.63
C ASP A 55 -6.28 15.02 5.93
N GLY A 56 -6.59 15.90 4.98
CA GLY A 56 -6.41 17.34 5.09
C GLY A 56 -4.95 17.76 5.11
N LEU A 57 -4.01 16.87 4.76
CA LEU A 57 -2.60 17.20 4.74
C LEU A 57 -2.34 18.32 3.71
N PRO A 58 -1.81 19.47 4.15
CA PRO A 58 -1.62 20.61 3.27
C PRO A 58 -0.71 20.27 2.09
N GLY A 59 -1.18 20.59 0.88
CA GLY A 59 -0.48 20.39 -0.38
C GLY A 59 -0.26 18.92 -0.76
N VAL A 60 -0.88 17.93 -0.10
CA VAL A 60 -0.76 16.50 -0.44
C VAL A 60 -1.95 16.03 -1.29
N VAL A 61 -1.68 15.17 -2.27
CA VAL A 61 -2.66 14.35 -2.98
C VAL A 61 -2.26 12.88 -2.87
N HIS A 62 -3.22 11.99 -2.64
CA HIS A 62 -3.00 10.56 -2.62
C HIS A 62 -3.52 9.92 -3.91
N LEU A 63 -2.61 9.40 -4.74
CA LEU A 63 -3.00 8.50 -5.81
C LEU A 63 -3.26 7.11 -5.24
N THR A 64 -4.41 6.54 -5.59
CA THR A 64 -4.76 5.19 -5.15
C THR A 64 -5.21 4.32 -6.32
N PHE A 65 -4.86 3.04 -6.27
CA PHE A 65 -5.11 2.10 -7.37
C PHE A 65 -5.81 0.83 -6.90
N ASP A 66 -7.00 0.58 -7.43
CA ASP A 66 -7.84 -0.58 -7.11
C ASP A 66 -7.74 -1.67 -8.17
N ASP A 67 -8.19 -2.87 -7.79
CA ASP A 67 -8.36 -4.06 -8.64
C ASP A 67 -7.09 -4.75 -9.13
N GLY A 68 -5.92 -4.26 -8.75
CA GLY A 68 -4.64 -4.83 -9.13
C GLY A 68 -4.31 -6.18 -8.49
N PRO A 69 -3.10 -6.69 -8.73
CA PRO A 69 -2.20 -6.22 -9.79
C PRO A 69 -2.55 -6.82 -11.16
N ASP A 70 -2.24 -6.08 -12.22
CA ASP A 70 -2.13 -6.60 -13.59
C ASP A 70 -0.66 -6.90 -13.93
N GLN A 71 -0.41 -8.00 -14.63
CA GLN A 71 0.97 -8.45 -14.94
C GLN A 71 1.74 -7.53 -15.88
N LEU A 72 1.04 -6.78 -16.73
CA LEU A 72 1.68 -5.90 -17.70
C LEU A 72 1.56 -4.45 -17.26
N PHE A 73 0.41 -4.04 -16.75
CA PHE A 73 0.16 -2.62 -16.48
C PHE A 73 0.69 -2.17 -15.13
N THR A 74 0.58 -2.97 -14.06
CA THR A 74 1.05 -2.55 -12.73
C THR A 74 2.56 -2.29 -12.74
N PRO A 75 3.44 -3.14 -13.30
CA PRO A 75 4.88 -2.82 -13.37
C PRO A 75 5.19 -1.53 -14.14
N VAL A 76 4.54 -1.31 -15.29
CA VAL A 76 4.71 -0.09 -16.08
C VAL A 76 4.22 1.15 -15.32
N LEU A 77 3.14 1.01 -14.53
CA LEU A 77 2.66 2.07 -13.66
C LEU A 77 3.68 2.41 -12.56
N LEU A 78 4.31 1.41 -11.94
CA LEU A 78 5.39 1.65 -10.96
C LEU A 78 6.52 2.46 -11.59
N ASP A 79 6.93 2.13 -12.81
CA ASP A 79 7.98 2.87 -13.52
C ASP A 79 7.55 4.30 -13.91
N VAL A 80 6.27 4.53 -14.21
CA VAL A 80 5.72 5.90 -14.42
C VAL A 80 5.79 6.70 -13.12
N LEU A 81 5.39 6.11 -11.99
CA LEU A 81 5.43 6.76 -10.69
C LEU A 81 6.87 7.11 -10.29
N ASP A 82 7.81 6.19 -10.50
CA ASP A 82 9.24 6.41 -10.28
C ASP A 82 9.81 7.54 -11.16
N ARG A 83 9.46 7.60 -12.46
CA ARG A 83 9.89 8.70 -13.34
C ARG A 83 9.47 10.08 -12.84
N HIS A 84 8.39 10.16 -12.08
CA HIS A 84 7.95 11.40 -11.45
C HIS A 84 8.39 11.54 -9.99
N GLY A 85 8.93 10.48 -9.39
CA GLY A 85 9.35 10.42 -8.00
C GLY A 85 8.19 10.53 -7.00
N VAL A 86 7.07 9.89 -7.31
CA VAL A 86 5.83 9.96 -6.53
C VAL A 86 5.44 8.60 -5.98
N ARG A 87 4.76 8.60 -4.84
CA ARG A 87 4.29 7.38 -4.17
C ARG A 87 2.76 7.30 -4.22
N ALA A 88 2.23 6.08 -4.16
CA ALA A 88 0.80 5.80 -4.24
C ALA A 88 0.42 4.64 -3.32
N THR A 89 -0.87 4.47 -3.10
CA THR A 89 -1.43 3.34 -2.34
C THR A 89 -2.15 2.36 -3.27
N PHE A 90 -1.86 1.08 -3.14
CA PHE A 90 -2.44 0.03 -3.97
C PHE A 90 -3.37 -0.86 -3.15
N PHE A 91 -4.57 -1.11 -3.67
CA PHE A 91 -5.59 -1.98 -3.10
C PHE A 91 -5.78 -3.19 -4.03
N PRO A 92 -4.88 -4.19 -3.96
CA PRO A 92 -4.98 -5.38 -4.79
C PRO A 92 -6.13 -6.29 -4.36
N LEU A 93 -6.65 -7.04 -5.34
CA LEU A 93 -7.55 -8.15 -5.11
C LEU A 93 -6.76 -9.42 -4.83
N GLY A 94 -7.15 -10.16 -3.80
CA GLY A 94 -6.46 -11.41 -3.45
C GLY A 94 -6.41 -12.41 -4.61
N ARG A 95 -7.52 -12.61 -5.33
CA ARG A 95 -7.58 -13.51 -6.50
C ARG A 95 -6.61 -13.16 -7.63
N ASN A 96 -6.17 -11.89 -7.71
CA ASN A 96 -5.23 -11.43 -8.74
C ASN A 96 -3.79 -11.71 -8.31
N LEU A 97 -3.49 -11.59 -7.01
CA LEU A 97 -2.20 -11.96 -6.42
C LEU A 97 -1.92 -13.45 -6.57
N GLU A 98 -2.87 -14.30 -6.16
CA GLU A 98 -2.73 -15.78 -6.17
C GLU A 98 -2.26 -16.38 -7.50
N ARG A 99 -2.55 -15.69 -8.60
CA ARG A 99 -2.30 -16.21 -9.95
C ARG A 99 -1.02 -15.69 -10.57
N ARG A 100 -0.43 -14.61 -10.04
CA ARG A 100 0.40 -13.73 -10.88
C ARG A 100 1.54 -13.01 -10.20
N TRP A 101 1.46 -12.72 -8.90
CA TRP A 101 2.47 -11.97 -8.14
C TRP A 101 2.87 -12.75 -6.89
N GLY A 102 4.17 -12.80 -6.61
CA GLY A 102 4.75 -13.41 -5.42
C GLY A 102 5.28 -12.36 -4.43
N SER A 103 6.13 -12.85 -3.52
CA SER A 103 6.76 -12.05 -2.47
C SER A 103 7.67 -10.97 -3.07
N ASP A 104 8.47 -11.31 -4.09
CA ASP A 104 9.41 -10.38 -4.72
C ASP A 104 8.70 -9.17 -5.35
N GLU A 105 7.60 -9.38 -6.07
CA GLU A 105 6.86 -8.29 -6.72
C GLU A 105 6.16 -7.37 -5.70
N ILE A 106 5.64 -7.94 -4.61
CA ILE A 106 5.07 -7.14 -3.51
C ILE A 106 6.15 -6.37 -2.76
N GLN A 107 7.33 -6.98 -2.54
CA GLN A 107 8.45 -6.26 -1.94
C GLN A 107 9.01 -5.18 -2.85
N ASP A 108 9.04 -5.35 -4.17
CA ASP A 108 9.44 -4.30 -5.12
C ASP A 108 8.51 -3.08 -5.01
N LEU A 109 7.19 -3.30 -5.02
CA LEU A 109 6.19 -2.25 -4.80
C LEU A 109 6.44 -1.49 -3.49
N LEU A 110 6.71 -2.22 -2.40
CA LEU A 110 6.95 -1.62 -1.08
C LEU A 110 8.33 -0.94 -0.99
N ASN A 111 9.35 -1.49 -1.64
CA ASN A 111 10.70 -0.92 -1.69
C ASN A 111 10.68 0.46 -2.36
N ARG A 112 9.89 0.62 -3.42
CA ARG A 112 9.65 1.91 -4.11
C ARG A 112 8.86 2.92 -3.26
N GLY A 113 8.49 2.57 -2.04
CA GLY A 113 7.88 3.47 -1.05
C GLY A 113 6.37 3.58 -1.17
N HIS A 114 5.71 2.74 -1.96
CA HIS A 114 4.26 2.65 -2.03
C HIS A 114 3.66 2.02 -0.75
N ALA A 115 2.33 2.04 -0.64
CA ALA A 115 1.61 1.39 0.47
C ALA A 115 0.59 0.37 -0.06
N LEU A 116 0.17 -0.54 0.82
CA LEU A 116 -0.65 -1.69 0.48
C LEU A 116 -1.91 -1.71 1.34
N GLY A 117 -3.07 -1.70 0.71
CA GLY A 117 -4.37 -1.89 1.33
C GLY A 117 -4.99 -3.23 0.96
N ASN A 118 -6.14 -3.53 1.57
CA ASN A 118 -6.94 -4.72 1.28
C ASN A 118 -8.15 -4.34 0.40
N HIS A 119 -8.35 -5.02 -0.74
CA HIS A 119 -9.52 -4.82 -1.61
C HIS A 119 -10.46 -6.01 -1.69
N SER A 120 -10.47 -6.87 -0.66
CA SER A 120 -11.18 -8.17 -0.63
C SER A 120 -10.52 -9.24 -1.51
N ILE A 121 -10.96 -10.50 -1.41
CA ILE A 121 -10.47 -11.57 -2.30
C ILE A 121 -11.17 -11.47 -3.67
N HIS A 122 -12.50 -11.33 -3.67
CA HIS A 122 -13.33 -11.61 -4.85
C HIS A 122 -14.00 -10.39 -5.49
N HIS A 123 -13.84 -9.19 -4.92
CA HIS A 123 -14.54 -7.98 -5.36
C HIS A 123 -16.08 -8.13 -5.26
N ARG A 124 -16.55 -8.75 -4.18
CA ARG A 124 -17.99 -8.91 -3.88
C ARG A 124 -18.53 -7.62 -3.27
N GLN A 125 -19.81 -7.35 -3.50
CA GLN A 125 -20.50 -6.24 -2.84
C GLN A 125 -20.78 -6.62 -1.39
N LEU A 126 -19.90 -6.22 -0.48
CA LEU A 126 -19.87 -6.68 0.92
C LEU A 126 -21.19 -6.44 1.66
N THR A 127 -21.90 -5.35 1.33
CA THR A 127 -23.21 -5.00 1.91
C THR A 127 -24.33 -6.00 1.59
N LYS A 128 -24.12 -6.89 0.61
CA LYS A 128 -25.07 -7.94 0.22
C LYS A 128 -24.70 -9.32 0.76
N GLU A 129 -23.58 -9.42 1.46
CA GLU A 129 -23.08 -10.67 2.00
C GLU A 129 -23.44 -10.80 3.49
N HIS A 130 -23.42 -12.04 4.00
CA HIS A 130 -23.56 -12.27 5.43
C HIS A 130 -22.30 -11.80 6.19
N PRO A 131 -22.42 -11.33 7.44
CA PRO A 131 -21.28 -10.81 8.22
C PRO A 131 -20.07 -11.76 8.26
N TRP A 132 -20.32 -13.06 8.48
CA TRP A 132 -19.26 -14.08 8.51
C TRP A 132 -18.52 -14.23 7.18
N ARG A 133 -19.19 -13.94 6.06
CA ARG A 133 -18.60 -13.99 4.73
C ARG A 133 -17.80 -12.73 4.43
N VAL A 134 -18.27 -11.57 4.90
CA VAL A 134 -17.47 -10.33 4.88
C VAL A 134 -16.17 -10.54 5.66
N ALA A 135 -16.26 -11.12 6.87
CA ALA A 135 -15.10 -11.40 7.71
C ALA A 135 -14.12 -12.35 7.01
N ALA A 136 -14.62 -13.46 6.45
CA ALA A 136 -13.78 -14.41 5.73
C ALA A 136 -13.12 -13.79 4.50
N ASP A 137 -13.85 -13.03 3.68
CA ASP A 137 -13.31 -12.45 2.44
C ASP A 137 -12.24 -11.36 2.74
N LEU A 138 -12.41 -10.56 3.79
CA LEU A 138 -11.39 -9.59 4.20
C LEU A 138 -10.19 -10.23 4.90
N ASP A 139 -10.41 -11.16 5.84
CA ASP A 139 -9.30 -11.79 6.57
C ASP A 139 -8.45 -12.69 5.67
N GLU A 140 -9.07 -13.43 4.74
CA GLU A 140 -8.35 -14.23 3.74
C GLU A 140 -7.43 -13.34 2.88
N ALA A 141 -7.93 -12.17 2.45
CA ALA A 141 -7.11 -11.21 1.70
C ALA A 141 -5.96 -10.66 2.56
N SER A 142 -6.21 -10.31 3.81
CA SER A 142 -5.17 -9.86 4.74
C SER A 142 -4.13 -10.94 5.03
N ALA A 143 -4.54 -12.20 5.16
CA ALA A 143 -3.63 -13.32 5.38
C ALA A 143 -2.76 -13.61 4.15
N LEU A 144 -3.34 -13.55 2.94
CA LEU A 144 -2.58 -13.65 1.69
C LEU A 144 -1.56 -12.52 1.59
N LEU A 145 -1.98 -11.27 1.78
CA LEU A 145 -1.10 -10.10 1.74
C LEU A 145 0.03 -10.24 2.76
N ALA A 146 -0.26 -10.67 3.99
CA ALA A 146 0.76 -10.90 5.01
C ALA A 146 1.79 -11.97 4.63
N SER A 147 1.40 -13.01 3.88
CA SER A 147 2.34 -14.02 3.42
C SER A 147 3.30 -13.53 2.33
N LEU A 148 2.95 -12.45 1.63
CA LEU A 148 3.78 -11.83 0.58
C LEU A 148 4.57 -10.62 1.09
N SER A 149 3.92 -9.77 1.88
CA SER A 149 4.50 -8.50 2.38
C SER A 149 5.22 -8.66 3.72
N GLY A 150 4.88 -9.68 4.50
CA GLY A 150 5.30 -9.84 5.90
C GLY A 150 4.38 -9.20 6.93
N PHE A 151 3.37 -8.44 6.52
CA PHE A 151 2.43 -7.77 7.43
C PHE A 151 0.99 -7.78 6.91
N ARG A 152 0.02 -7.76 7.83
CA ARG A 152 -1.39 -7.52 7.47
C ARG A 152 -1.61 -6.03 7.18
N PRO A 153 -2.30 -5.66 6.09
CA PRO A 153 -2.67 -4.26 5.83
C PRO A 153 -3.47 -3.66 6.99
N GLY A 154 -3.25 -2.38 7.28
CA GLY A 154 -4.03 -1.62 8.27
C GLY A 154 -5.29 -0.97 7.70
N CYS A 155 -5.43 -0.94 6.37
CA CYS A 155 -6.53 -0.29 5.68
C CYS A 155 -7.20 -1.23 4.67
N TYR A 156 -8.45 -0.94 4.35
CA TYR A 156 -9.18 -1.58 3.27
C TYR A 156 -9.99 -0.57 2.48
N ARG A 157 -10.34 -0.94 1.25
CA ARG A 157 -11.33 -0.23 0.44
C ARG A 157 -12.42 -1.21 0.05
N ALA A 158 -13.66 -0.87 0.37
CA ALA A 158 -14.79 -1.72 0.03
C ALA A 158 -14.99 -1.74 -1.50
N PRO A 159 -15.16 -2.90 -2.14
CA PRO A 159 -15.56 -2.97 -3.55
C PRO A 159 -16.80 -2.10 -3.83
N TYR A 160 -16.77 -1.37 -4.94
CA TYR A 160 -17.79 -0.38 -5.33
C TYR A 160 -17.94 0.83 -4.37
N GLY A 161 -17.11 0.94 -3.33
CA GLY A 161 -17.29 1.91 -2.24
C GLY A 161 -18.48 1.61 -1.32
N ASP A 162 -19.13 0.46 -1.51
CA ASP A 162 -20.37 0.14 -0.82
C ASP A 162 -20.12 -0.45 0.56
N ARG A 163 -20.61 0.24 1.59
CA ARG A 163 -20.51 -0.16 3.00
C ARG A 163 -21.81 0.09 3.77
N ASN A 164 -21.91 -0.54 4.91
CA ASN A 164 -22.97 -0.35 5.91
C ASN A 164 -22.38 -0.67 7.29
N ALA A 165 -23.13 -0.39 8.36
CA ALA A 165 -22.66 -0.58 9.73
C ALA A 165 -22.11 -2.00 10.00
N THR A 166 -22.70 -3.04 9.39
CA THR A 166 -22.22 -4.41 9.51
C THR A 166 -20.85 -4.60 8.85
N VAL A 167 -20.64 -4.06 7.65
CA VAL A 167 -19.33 -4.13 6.98
C VAL A 167 -18.28 -3.37 7.78
N ASP A 168 -18.61 -2.17 8.26
CA ASP A 168 -17.68 -1.34 9.05
C ASP A 168 -17.32 -1.99 10.39
N GLU A 169 -18.28 -2.60 11.09
CA GLU A 169 -18.04 -3.34 12.34
C GLU A 169 -17.13 -4.56 12.10
N VAL A 170 -17.41 -5.34 11.05
CA VAL A 170 -16.60 -6.52 10.72
C VAL A 170 -15.18 -6.11 10.33
N ALA A 171 -15.01 -5.12 9.44
CA ALA A 171 -13.68 -4.65 9.04
C ALA A 171 -12.90 -4.06 10.23
N GLY A 172 -13.57 -3.26 11.09
CA GLY A 172 -12.99 -2.74 12.31
C GLY A 172 -12.53 -3.84 13.28
N SER A 173 -13.29 -4.94 13.40
CA SER A 173 -12.89 -6.11 14.21
C SER A 173 -11.62 -6.82 13.69
N LEU A 174 -11.27 -6.62 12.41
CA LEU A 174 -10.06 -7.14 11.78
C LEU A 174 -8.91 -6.11 11.80
N GLY A 175 -9.11 -4.94 12.42
CA GLY A 175 -8.13 -3.87 12.47
C GLY A 175 -7.98 -3.10 11.16
N LEU A 176 -9.00 -3.14 10.28
CA LEU A 176 -8.98 -2.47 8.98
C LEU A 176 -9.73 -1.13 9.02
N VAL A 177 -9.05 -0.05 8.68
CA VAL A 177 -9.65 1.28 8.47
C VAL A 177 -10.14 1.42 7.03
N HIS A 178 -11.36 1.93 6.84
CA HIS A 178 -11.90 2.16 5.50
C HIS A 178 -11.30 3.42 4.87
N VAL A 179 -10.74 3.28 3.67
CA VAL A 179 -10.22 4.39 2.86
C VAL A 179 -11.13 4.61 1.66
N ALA A 180 -11.83 5.74 1.64
CA ALA A 180 -12.68 6.15 0.52
C ALA A 180 -11.86 6.93 -0.53
N TRP A 181 -12.53 7.79 -1.30
CA TRP A 181 -11.92 8.72 -2.25
C TRP A 181 -12.69 10.04 -2.28
N THR A 182 -12.03 11.11 -2.69
CA THR A 182 -12.66 12.43 -2.92
C THR A 182 -12.77 12.77 -4.40
N ALA A 183 -11.96 12.14 -5.26
CA ALA A 183 -12.03 12.31 -6.71
C ALA A 183 -12.14 10.95 -7.41
N ASP A 184 -13.21 10.75 -8.19
CA ASP A 184 -13.43 9.56 -9.04
C ASP A 184 -13.66 10.00 -10.48
N PRO A 185 -12.63 9.97 -11.33
CA PRO A 185 -12.75 10.34 -12.74
C PRO A 185 -13.50 9.28 -13.56
N GLN A 186 -13.88 8.15 -12.97
CA GLN A 186 -14.52 7.02 -13.61
C GLN A 186 -13.76 6.53 -14.85
N GLU A 187 -12.43 6.53 -14.77
CA GLU A 187 -11.52 6.11 -15.84
C GLU A 187 -11.78 4.66 -16.29
N TRP A 188 -12.38 3.85 -15.42
CA TRP A 188 -12.88 2.52 -15.76
C TRP A 188 -13.92 2.49 -16.89
N ARG A 189 -14.58 3.63 -17.19
CA ARG A 189 -15.52 3.83 -18.33
C ARG A 189 -14.83 4.23 -19.63
N ASN A 190 -13.50 4.38 -19.62
CA ASN A 190 -12.68 4.86 -20.74
C ASN A 190 -13.06 6.29 -21.25
N PRO A 191 -13.18 7.30 -20.37
CA PRO A 191 -13.30 8.70 -20.78
C PRO A 191 -12.04 9.18 -21.52
N TRP A 192 -12.13 10.32 -22.19
CA TRP A 192 -10.97 10.95 -22.84
C TRP A 192 -10.02 11.55 -21.79
N VAL A 193 -8.71 11.29 -21.91
CA VAL A 193 -7.71 11.67 -20.87
C VAL A 193 -7.76 13.15 -20.48
N PRO A 194 -7.83 14.12 -21.42
CA PRO A 194 -7.95 15.53 -21.04
C PRO A 194 -9.16 15.85 -20.16
N VAL A 195 -10.30 15.19 -20.38
CA VAL A 195 -11.50 15.38 -19.53
C VAL A 195 -11.25 14.87 -18.10
N VAL A 196 -10.56 13.73 -17.98
CA VAL A 196 -10.15 13.20 -16.68
C VAL A 196 -9.19 14.16 -15.98
N VAL A 197 -8.17 14.64 -16.69
CA VAL A 197 -7.15 15.52 -16.11
C VAL A 197 -7.79 16.84 -15.67
N ASP A 198 -8.65 17.44 -16.48
CA ASP A 198 -9.35 18.69 -16.11
C ASP A 198 -10.26 18.49 -14.89
N TYR A 199 -10.95 17.35 -14.80
CA TYR A 199 -11.73 16.98 -13.62
C TYR A 199 -10.83 16.86 -12.37
N LEU A 200 -9.73 16.12 -12.46
CA LEU A 200 -8.81 15.93 -11.33
C LEU A 200 -8.18 17.25 -10.88
N VAL A 201 -7.84 18.16 -11.80
CA VAL A 201 -7.37 19.51 -11.46
C VAL A 201 -8.43 20.28 -10.67
N GLY A 202 -9.71 20.14 -11.02
CA GLY A 202 -10.82 20.81 -10.34
C GLY A 202 -11.16 20.23 -8.96
N GLU A 203 -11.00 18.92 -8.77
CA GLU A 203 -11.28 18.24 -7.49
C GLU A 203 -10.09 18.22 -6.53
N ARG A 204 -8.93 18.71 -6.96
CA ARG A 204 -7.72 18.73 -6.13
C ARG A 204 -7.88 19.67 -4.94
N HIS A 205 -7.65 19.13 -3.75
CA HIS A 205 -7.58 19.88 -2.49
C HIS A 205 -6.61 19.17 -1.52
N ASP A 206 -6.34 19.81 -0.38
CA ASP A 206 -5.48 19.26 0.68
C ASP A 206 -5.98 17.88 1.12
N GLY A 207 -5.09 16.90 1.06
CA GLY A 207 -5.38 15.50 1.37
C GLY A 207 -6.27 14.78 0.35
N SER A 208 -6.55 15.34 -0.83
CA SER A 208 -7.45 14.69 -1.80
C SER A 208 -7.00 13.27 -2.14
N VAL A 209 -7.96 12.33 -2.23
CA VAL A 209 -7.72 10.92 -2.51
C VAL A 209 -8.31 10.59 -3.86
N VAL A 210 -7.45 10.30 -4.84
CA VAL A 210 -7.83 10.00 -6.22
C VAL A 210 -7.99 8.49 -6.38
N LEU A 211 -9.17 8.05 -6.83
CA LEU A 211 -9.43 6.67 -7.22
C LEU A 211 -9.02 6.44 -8.68
N LEU A 212 -8.12 5.48 -8.91
CA LEU A 212 -7.81 4.91 -10.21
C LEU A 212 -7.73 3.38 -10.10
N HIS A 213 -7.51 2.69 -11.21
CA HIS A 213 -7.34 1.24 -11.27
C HIS A 213 -6.06 0.89 -12.04
N ASP A 214 -5.13 0.14 -11.44
CA ASP A 214 -3.84 -0.22 -12.06
C ASP A 214 -3.96 -1.33 -13.13
N ARG A 215 -5.11 -2.00 -13.22
CA ARG A 215 -5.45 -2.87 -14.36
C ARG A 215 -5.92 -2.13 -15.62
N LYS A 216 -5.89 -0.80 -15.62
CA LYS A 216 -6.35 0.04 -16.74
C LYS A 216 -5.17 0.75 -17.39
N TRP A 217 -4.97 0.47 -18.67
CA TRP A 217 -3.99 1.20 -19.50
C TRP A 217 -4.20 2.73 -19.47
N LEU A 218 -5.45 3.19 -19.33
CA LEU A 218 -5.78 4.61 -19.26
C LEU A 218 -5.16 5.29 -18.03
N SER A 219 -5.02 4.57 -16.92
CA SER A 219 -4.39 5.09 -15.71
C SER A 219 -2.95 5.51 -15.95
N LEU A 220 -2.21 4.81 -16.83
CA LEU A 220 -0.84 5.19 -17.20
C LEU A 220 -0.80 6.59 -17.81
N HIS A 221 -1.70 6.87 -18.75
CA HIS A 221 -1.77 8.18 -19.42
C HIS A 221 -2.29 9.28 -18.50
N ILE A 222 -3.23 8.95 -17.61
CA ILE A 222 -3.72 9.91 -16.60
C ILE A 222 -2.57 10.30 -15.67
N VAL A 223 -1.80 9.33 -15.17
CA VAL A 223 -0.66 9.59 -14.26
C VAL A 223 0.42 10.42 -14.95
N GLU A 224 0.80 10.07 -16.18
CA GLU A 224 1.76 10.83 -17.02
C GLU A 224 1.36 12.30 -17.20
N GLU A 225 0.06 12.60 -17.28
CA GLU A 225 -0.40 13.98 -17.47
C GLU A 225 -0.66 14.72 -16.16
N VAL A 226 -1.26 14.06 -15.15
CA VAL A 226 -1.72 14.73 -13.93
C VAL A 226 -0.56 15.01 -12.97
N VAL A 227 0.39 14.08 -12.85
CA VAL A 227 1.47 14.20 -11.88
C VAL A 227 2.36 15.41 -12.16
N PRO A 228 2.87 15.63 -13.39
CA PRO A 228 3.67 16.83 -13.67
C PRO A 228 2.92 18.15 -13.41
N ARG A 229 1.63 18.21 -13.74
CA ARG A 229 0.80 19.41 -13.51
C ARG A 229 0.67 19.70 -12.02
N PHE A 230 0.40 18.67 -11.22
CA PHE A 230 0.23 18.82 -9.77
C PHE A 230 1.56 19.21 -9.10
N LEU A 231 2.66 18.56 -9.49
CA LEU A 231 4.00 18.92 -9.03
C LEU A 231 4.36 20.38 -9.39
N ALA A 232 4.05 20.82 -10.61
CA ALA A 232 4.29 22.21 -11.03
C ALA A 232 3.46 23.24 -10.25
N ASP A 233 2.27 22.84 -9.79
CA ASP A 233 1.40 23.65 -8.94
C ASP A 233 1.77 23.58 -7.44
N GLY A 234 2.87 22.88 -7.09
CA GLY A 234 3.38 22.78 -5.72
C GLY A 234 2.77 21.66 -4.88
N TRP A 235 2.00 20.76 -5.48
CA TRP A 235 1.44 19.59 -4.79
C TRP A 235 2.46 18.48 -4.69
N ARG A 236 2.38 17.71 -3.60
CA ARG A 236 3.16 16.50 -3.38
C ARG A 236 2.26 15.29 -3.35
N PHE A 237 2.86 14.13 -3.60
CA PHE A 237 2.17 12.86 -3.57
C PHE A 237 2.72 11.98 -2.46
N ASP A 238 1.81 11.45 -1.64
CA ASP A 238 2.18 10.48 -0.61
C ASP A 238 1.15 9.35 -0.54
N VAL A 239 1.54 8.28 0.13
CA VAL A 239 0.64 7.17 0.42
C VAL A 239 -0.44 7.60 1.42
N VAL A 240 -1.59 6.95 1.39
CA VAL A 240 -2.61 7.08 2.44
C VAL A 240 -2.02 6.56 3.76
N PRO A 241 -1.94 7.39 4.83
CA PRO A 241 -1.24 7.03 6.07
C PRO A 241 -1.73 5.74 6.73
N ASP A 242 -3.05 5.52 6.78
CA ASP A 242 -3.66 4.34 7.42
C ASP A 242 -3.27 3.01 6.73
N CYS A 243 -2.79 3.07 5.49
CA CYS A 243 -2.34 1.92 4.73
C CYS A 243 -0.87 1.55 4.98
N ARG A 244 -0.19 2.24 5.89
CA ARG A 244 1.17 1.94 6.32
C ARG A 244 1.16 1.56 7.81
N PRO A 245 1.12 0.26 8.14
CA PRO A 245 1.07 -0.15 9.54
C PRO A 245 2.40 0.13 10.25
N PRO A 246 2.37 0.38 11.57
CA PRO A 246 3.59 0.44 12.37
C PRO A 246 4.29 -0.93 12.35
N GLY A 247 5.62 -0.93 12.46
CA GLY A 247 6.42 -2.16 12.45
C GLY A 247 6.60 -2.80 11.07
N GLU A 248 6.25 -2.09 9.98
CA GLU A 248 6.41 -2.56 8.60
C GLU A 248 7.84 -3.05 8.33
N ARG A 249 8.86 -2.30 8.79
CA ARG A 249 10.28 -2.63 8.60
C ARG A 249 10.62 -3.99 9.20
N GLU A 250 10.34 -4.18 10.47
CA GLU A 250 10.65 -5.41 11.21
C GLU A 250 9.89 -6.60 10.63
N ALA A 251 8.62 -6.40 10.28
CA ALA A 251 7.78 -7.43 9.69
C ALA A 251 8.30 -7.90 8.31
N ARG A 252 8.73 -6.95 7.47
CA ARG A 252 9.31 -7.25 6.15
C ARG A 252 10.62 -8.01 6.28
N MET A 253 11.53 -7.53 7.13
CA MET A 253 12.82 -8.19 7.41
C MET A 253 12.64 -9.63 7.92
N ALA A 254 11.70 -9.84 8.85
CA ALA A 254 11.46 -11.15 9.48
C ALA A 254 10.99 -12.24 8.50
N THR A 255 10.51 -11.88 7.31
CA THR A 255 10.06 -12.85 6.28
C THR A 255 11.10 -13.17 5.23
N ARG A 256 12.25 -12.49 5.23
CA ARG A 256 13.31 -12.73 4.24
C ARG A 256 14.18 -13.91 4.65
N THR A 257 14.61 -14.67 3.66
CA THR A 257 15.53 -15.80 3.76
C THR A 257 16.71 -15.63 2.81
N PRO A 258 17.88 -16.24 3.09
CA PRO A 258 19.04 -16.15 2.19
C PRO A 258 18.69 -16.49 0.73
N GLY A 259 19.05 -15.63 -0.21
CA GLY A 259 18.70 -15.70 -1.63
C GLY A 259 17.44 -14.93 -2.05
N ASP A 260 16.66 -14.39 -1.10
CA ASP A 260 15.59 -13.42 -1.41
C ASP A 260 16.20 -12.05 -1.76
N VAL A 261 15.48 -11.26 -2.58
CA VAL A 261 15.92 -9.90 -2.92
C VAL A 261 15.93 -8.97 -1.69
N PRO A 262 16.84 -7.98 -1.63
CA PRO A 262 16.84 -6.99 -0.55
C PRO A 262 15.49 -6.27 -0.41
N VAL A 263 15.14 -5.95 0.84
CA VAL A 263 13.98 -5.14 1.19
C VAL A 263 14.41 -3.84 1.87
N GLY A 264 13.69 -2.76 1.65
CA GLY A 264 14.03 -1.46 2.20
C GLY A 264 12.97 -0.41 1.96
N ARG A 265 13.30 0.84 2.30
CA ARG A 265 12.51 2.03 1.98
C ARG A 265 13.32 3.30 2.22
N ILE A 266 13.12 4.30 1.36
CA ILE A 266 13.53 5.69 1.64
C ILE A 266 12.47 6.34 2.54
N GLU A 267 12.90 6.77 3.72
CA GLU A 267 12.01 7.35 4.73
C GLU A 267 11.94 8.87 4.63
N ALA A 268 13.06 9.50 4.30
CA ALA A 268 13.11 10.93 4.05
C ALA A 268 14.14 11.27 2.97
N ILE A 269 13.81 12.27 2.18
CA ILE A 269 14.70 12.94 1.25
C ILE A 269 14.45 14.44 1.39
N VAL A 270 15.50 15.21 1.65
CA VAL A 270 15.39 16.66 1.91
C VAL A 270 16.49 17.41 1.17
N GLU A 271 16.14 18.56 0.61
CA GLU A 271 17.15 19.47 0.06
C GLU A 271 17.94 20.06 1.22
N VAL A 272 19.26 20.05 1.09
CA VAL A 272 20.18 20.69 2.02
C VAL A 272 20.91 21.76 1.24
N SER A 273 20.83 23.01 1.71
CA SER A 273 21.58 24.12 1.13
C SER A 273 22.18 24.98 2.22
N ASP A 274 23.47 25.25 2.12
CA ASP A 274 24.14 26.31 2.86
C ASP A 274 24.66 27.39 1.89
N GLU A 275 25.39 28.39 2.41
CA GLU A 275 25.91 29.50 1.60
C GLU A 275 26.86 29.07 0.47
N LEU A 276 27.43 27.85 0.54
CA LEU A 276 28.53 27.40 -0.31
C LEU A 276 28.23 26.10 -1.07
N SER A 277 27.18 25.37 -0.70
CA SER A 277 26.84 24.07 -1.25
C SER A 277 25.33 23.83 -1.30
N ARG A 278 24.91 23.05 -2.29
CA ARG A 278 23.58 22.44 -2.38
C ARG A 278 23.77 20.94 -2.43
N GLY A 279 22.79 20.20 -1.94
CA GLY A 279 22.79 18.75 -1.94
C GLY A 279 21.46 18.20 -1.47
N VAL A 280 21.43 16.89 -1.30
CA VAL A 280 20.24 16.17 -0.84
C VAL A 280 20.64 15.22 0.29
N ALA A 281 19.98 15.33 1.44
CA ALA A 281 20.10 14.34 2.50
C ALA A 281 19.02 13.26 2.33
N VAL A 282 19.45 12.01 2.42
CA VAL A 282 18.60 10.83 2.28
C VAL A 282 18.73 9.99 3.54
N VAL A 283 17.60 9.59 4.09
CA VAL A 283 17.49 8.65 5.21
C VAL A 283 16.62 7.49 4.79
N GLY A 284 17.07 6.28 5.09
CA GLY A 284 16.32 5.07 4.79
C GLY A 284 16.87 3.86 5.52
N TRP A 285 16.35 2.70 5.14
CA TRP A 285 16.84 1.41 5.59
C TRP A 285 16.81 0.41 4.45
N ALA A 286 17.70 -0.58 4.53
CA ALA A 286 17.71 -1.71 3.62
C ALA A 286 18.31 -2.95 4.30
N TYR A 287 17.72 -4.11 4.04
CA TYR A 287 18.04 -5.38 4.64
C TYR A 287 18.10 -6.47 3.57
N ASP A 288 19.10 -7.33 3.70
CA ASP A 288 19.28 -8.51 2.89
C ASP A 288 19.60 -9.68 3.84
N ALA A 289 18.89 -10.80 3.70
CA ALA A 289 19.10 -11.98 4.55
C ALA A 289 20.46 -12.67 4.30
N ASP A 290 21.11 -12.39 3.16
CA ASP A 290 22.49 -12.79 2.90
C ASP A 290 23.52 -11.88 3.62
N ARG A 291 23.08 -10.74 4.18
CA ARG A 291 23.86 -9.77 4.99
C ARG A 291 23.11 -9.40 6.29
N PRO A 292 22.88 -10.36 7.20
CA PRO A 292 22.02 -10.16 8.36
C PRO A 292 22.59 -9.21 9.43
N ASP A 293 23.88 -8.87 9.37
CA ASP A 293 24.55 -7.95 10.31
C ASP A 293 24.64 -6.51 9.79
N GLY A 294 23.99 -6.20 8.67
CA GLY A 294 24.11 -4.92 7.97
C GLY A 294 25.29 -4.88 6.98
N GLY A 295 25.78 -3.68 6.66
CA GLY A 295 26.85 -3.52 5.68
C GLY A 295 26.38 -3.63 4.23
N LEU A 296 25.09 -3.43 3.97
CA LEU A 296 24.49 -3.47 2.64
C LEU A 296 24.76 -2.15 1.93
N VAL A 297 25.27 -2.20 0.70
CA VAL A 297 25.58 -0.99 -0.07
C VAL A 297 24.30 -0.41 -0.67
N VAL A 298 24.17 0.91 -0.61
CA VAL A 298 23.11 1.66 -1.27
C VAL A 298 23.73 2.49 -2.40
N ARG A 299 23.14 2.38 -3.59
CA ARG A 299 23.52 3.12 -4.79
C ARG A 299 22.50 4.20 -5.12
N ALA A 300 22.94 5.28 -5.75
CA ALA A 300 22.07 6.30 -6.30
C ALA A 300 22.43 6.63 -7.75
N ALA A 301 21.42 6.94 -8.56
CA ALA A 301 21.61 7.48 -9.90
C ALA A 301 21.81 9.00 -9.80
N LEU A 302 23.02 9.45 -10.15
CA LEU A 302 23.37 10.87 -10.22
C LEU A 302 23.44 11.33 -11.69
N ASP A 303 23.63 12.63 -11.88
CA ASP A 303 23.70 13.28 -13.20
C ASP A 303 24.58 12.51 -14.20
N GLY A 304 24.05 12.33 -15.42
CA GLY A 304 24.73 11.65 -16.53
C GLY A 304 24.64 10.12 -16.50
N ASP A 305 23.54 9.57 -15.97
CA ASP A 305 23.27 8.12 -15.79
C ASP A 305 24.35 7.39 -14.96
N ARG A 306 25.09 8.14 -14.14
CA ARG A 306 26.15 7.58 -13.31
C ARG A 306 25.56 7.03 -12.02
N VAL A 307 25.56 5.72 -11.88
CA VAL A 307 25.20 5.03 -10.64
C VAL A 307 26.45 4.92 -9.75
N VAL A 308 26.37 5.41 -8.51
CA VAL A 308 27.48 5.36 -7.54
C VAL A 308 27.01 4.83 -6.20
N ASP A 309 27.90 4.18 -5.47
CA ASP A 309 27.68 3.81 -4.08
C ASP A 309 27.65 5.10 -3.23
N VAL A 310 26.57 5.33 -2.48
CA VAL A 310 26.37 6.54 -1.67
C VAL A 310 26.34 6.26 -0.18
N ALA A 311 25.91 5.07 0.23
CA ALA A 311 25.83 4.71 1.64
C ALA A 311 26.06 3.21 1.85
N THR A 312 26.27 2.85 3.12
CA THR A 312 26.29 1.46 3.58
C THR A 312 25.43 1.39 4.82
N THR A 313 24.58 0.37 4.92
CA THR A 313 23.70 0.22 6.09
C THR A 313 24.49 -0.14 7.35
N GLY A 314 24.07 0.42 8.48
CA GLY A 314 24.61 0.10 9.80
C GLY A 314 24.10 -1.25 10.34
N PRO A 315 24.52 -1.63 11.56
CA PRO A 315 24.06 -2.86 12.24
C PRO A 315 22.56 -2.87 12.55
N ASP A 316 21.93 -1.70 12.60
CA ASP A 316 20.47 -1.58 12.71
C ASP A 316 19.77 -1.68 11.35
N HIS A 317 20.52 -1.76 10.25
CA HIS A 317 20.07 -1.71 8.84
C HIS A 317 19.64 -0.33 8.33
N GLY A 318 19.83 0.72 9.12
CA GLY A 318 19.59 2.10 8.71
C GLY A 318 20.77 2.69 7.92
N PHE A 319 20.49 3.73 7.14
CA PHE A 319 21.51 4.58 6.54
C PHE A 319 21.06 6.03 6.47
N ALA A 320 22.03 6.94 6.53
CA ALA A 320 21.84 8.36 6.28
C ALA A 320 23.03 8.88 5.47
N VAL A 321 22.77 9.64 4.41
CA VAL A 321 23.81 10.19 3.54
C VAL A 321 23.41 11.58 3.04
N THR A 322 24.38 12.48 2.97
CA THR A 322 24.25 13.74 2.23
C THR A 322 24.99 13.61 0.90
N ILE A 323 24.26 13.73 -0.21
CA ILE A 323 24.81 13.76 -1.56
C ILE A 323 25.04 15.24 -1.91
N GLU A 324 26.30 15.65 -1.95
CA GLU A 324 26.69 17.03 -2.26
C GLU A 324 26.66 17.30 -3.77
N GLY A 325 26.36 18.55 -4.13
CA GLY A 325 26.34 19.04 -5.50
C GLY A 325 24.94 19.10 -6.11
N ALA A 326 24.90 19.41 -7.41
CA ALA A 326 23.65 19.36 -8.17
C ALA A 326 23.21 17.89 -8.33
N VAL A 327 21.95 17.62 -8.00
CA VAL A 327 21.32 16.30 -8.13
C VAL A 327 20.10 16.46 -9.02
N THR A 328 20.05 15.71 -10.13
CA THR A 328 18.84 15.59 -10.96
C THR A 328 17.76 14.85 -10.19
N LEU A 329 16.57 15.44 -10.14
CA LEU A 329 15.41 14.87 -9.48
C LEU A 329 14.38 14.34 -10.49
N PRO A 330 13.70 13.22 -10.18
CA PRO A 330 13.76 12.47 -8.93
C PRO A 330 15.06 11.66 -8.76
N LEU A 331 15.51 11.51 -7.52
CA LEU A 331 16.69 10.71 -7.17
C LEU A 331 16.29 9.25 -6.98
N CYS A 332 16.83 8.36 -7.82
CA CYS A 332 16.59 6.93 -7.74
C CYS A 332 17.68 6.23 -6.93
N LEU A 333 17.28 5.33 -6.04
CA LEU A 333 18.20 4.58 -5.19
C LEU A 333 17.97 3.07 -5.30
N TRP A 334 19.02 2.29 -5.06
CA TRP A 334 18.97 0.83 -5.04
C TRP A 334 19.74 0.26 -3.86
N ALA A 335 19.23 -0.81 -3.27
CA ALA A 335 20.00 -1.65 -2.36
C ALA A 335 20.72 -2.73 -3.17
N VAL A 336 22.04 -2.79 -3.04
CA VAL A 336 22.87 -3.78 -3.76
C VAL A 336 22.56 -5.16 -3.22
N ASP A 337 22.21 -6.07 -4.11
CA ASP A 337 21.98 -7.48 -3.78
C ASP A 337 23.31 -8.15 -3.39
N ALA A 338 23.39 -8.70 -2.18
CA ALA A 338 24.58 -9.38 -1.69
C ALA A 338 24.57 -10.89 -1.99
N GLY A 339 23.45 -11.41 -2.50
CA GLY A 339 23.24 -12.79 -2.90
C GLY A 339 23.84 -13.15 -4.26
N THR A 340 23.54 -14.36 -4.73
CA THR A 340 24.23 -14.98 -5.87
C THR A 340 23.46 -14.95 -7.20
N VAL A 341 22.22 -14.44 -7.23
CA VAL A 341 21.29 -14.76 -8.34
C VAL A 341 20.51 -13.58 -8.94
N ARG A 342 20.54 -12.33 -8.44
CA ARG A 342 19.60 -11.29 -8.93
C ARG A 342 20.17 -9.86 -9.04
N HIS A 343 19.30 -8.96 -9.49
CA HIS A 343 19.55 -7.54 -9.70
C HIS A 343 19.36 -6.75 -8.40
N ASP A 344 20.07 -5.63 -8.25
CA ASP A 344 19.87 -4.67 -7.16
C ASP A 344 18.38 -4.29 -6.99
N SER A 345 17.88 -4.29 -5.75
CA SER A 345 16.50 -3.92 -5.44
C SER A 345 16.31 -2.41 -5.55
N SER A 346 15.36 -1.96 -6.38
CA SER A 346 14.97 -0.55 -6.43
C SER A 346 14.39 -0.13 -5.08
N LEU A 347 14.91 0.94 -4.49
CA LEU A 347 14.30 1.65 -3.37
C LEU A 347 13.39 2.79 -3.85
N GLY A 348 13.09 2.84 -5.15
CA GLY A 348 12.28 3.85 -5.81
C GLY A 348 13.03 5.13 -6.14
N CYS A 349 12.34 6.00 -6.87
CA CYS A 349 12.78 7.34 -7.18
C CYS A 349 12.00 8.36 -6.35
N HIS A 350 12.69 9.36 -5.79
CA HIS A 350 12.10 10.26 -4.81
C HIS A 350 12.42 11.72 -5.12
N ARG A 351 11.45 12.58 -4.81
CA ARG A 351 11.66 14.03 -4.76
C ARG A 351 11.78 14.47 -3.31
N PRO A 352 12.66 15.44 -2.99
CA PRO A 352 12.68 16.08 -1.70
C PRO A 352 11.30 16.58 -1.29
N GLY A 353 10.89 16.22 -0.08
CA GLY A 353 9.75 16.84 0.57
C GLY A 353 10.19 18.11 1.31
N PRO A 354 9.24 18.94 1.79
CA PRO A 354 9.57 19.95 2.79
C PRO A 354 10.18 19.25 4.00
N VAL A 355 11.24 19.84 4.55
CA VAL A 355 11.97 19.35 5.73
C VAL A 355 10.95 19.09 6.85
N PRO A 356 10.70 17.82 7.26
CA PRO A 356 10.10 17.59 8.58
C PRO A 356 11.02 18.25 9.61
N ASP A 357 10.51 18.68 10.76
CA ASP A 357 11.35 19.13 11.90
C ASP A 357 12.28 17.99 12.36
N TRP A 358 13.31 17.70 11.58
CA TRP A 358 14.22 16.59 11.73
C TRP A 358 15.57 17.13 12.15
N GLN A 359 16.01 16.69 13.33
CA GLN A 359 17.38 16.86 13.77
C GLN A 359 18.11 15.53 13.51
N PRO A 360 19.31 15.55 12.89
CA PRO A 360 20.11 14.35 12.76
C PRO A 360 20.42 13.76 14.14
N PRO A 361 20.49 12.42 14.28
CA PRO A 361 20.97 11.80 15.51
C PRO A 361 22.40 12.29 15.77
N ALA A 362 22.67 12.70 17.02
CA ALA A 362 24.01 13.08 17.45
C ALA A 362 24.96 11.90 17.23
N GLY A 363 26.03 12.13 16.47
CA GLY A 363 27.03 11.13 16.10
C GLY A 363 27.92 10.66 17.24
#